data_AF-A0A9X2NTH4-F1
#
_entry.id   AF-A0A9X2NTH4-F1
#
_cell.length_a   1.000
_cell.length_b   1.000
_cell.length_c   1.000
_cell.angle_alpha   90.00
_cell.angle_beta   90.00
_cell.angle_gamma   90.00
#
_symmetry.space_group_name_H-M   'P 1'
#
loop_
_entity.id
_entity.type
_entity.pdbx_description
1 polymer ?
#
loop_
_entity_poly.entity_id
_entity_poly.type
_entity_poly.pdbx_seq_one_letter_code
_entity_poly.pdbx_strand_id
1 'polypeptide(L)'
;MKKILILLLTTFMLISCSGGYLGKYSVDYIKLSDGTEAAVNGSMSVYENRIEFDDMDTMIDNVATIIEKRENSFGCYFTIVDKQGNKGMLLIHNYNDEVELMDMNYKTIGTFRAKKKIW
;
A
#
# COMPACT_ATOMS: atom_id res chain seq x y z
N MET A 1 -2.38 -29.09 -27.28
CA MET A 1 -1.61 -28.81 -26.04
C MET A 1 -1.74 -27.34 -25.61
N LYS A 2 -2.95 -26.83 -25.36
CA LYS A 2 -3.17 -25.44 -24.86
C LYS A 2 -3.85 -25.39 -23.49
N LYS A 3 -4.52 -26.47 -23.07
CA LYS A 3 -5.25 -26.51 -21.79
C LYS A 3 -4.34 -26.72 -20.57
N ILE A 4 -3.23 -27.46 -20.72
CA ILE A 4 -2.26 -27.72 -19.64
C ILE A 4 -1.50 -26.45 -19.24
N LEU A 5 -1.16 -25.58 -20.20
CA LEU A 5 -0.45 -24.32 -19.94
C LEU A 5 -1.29 -23.33 -19.13
N ILE A 6 -2.60 -23.24 -19.43
CA ILE A 6 -3.53 -22.39 -18.68
C ILE A 6 -3.72 -22.93 -17.26
N LEU A 7 -3.81 -24.26 -17.09
CA LEU A 7 -3.94 -24.87 -15.76
C LEU A 7 -2.70 -24.60 -14.89
N LEU A 8 -1.49 -24.64 -15.46
CA LEU A 8 -0.23 -24.31 -14.79
C LEU A 8 -0.11 -22.82 -14.43
N LEU A 9 -0.59 -21.91 -15.29
CA LEU A 9 -0.66 -20.49 -14.97
C LEU A 9 -1.67 -20.20 -13.85
N THR A 10 -2.81 -20.89 -13.83
CA THR A 10 -3.77 -20.74 -12.73
C THR A 10 -3.29 -21.36 -11.42
N THR A 11 -2.49 -22.44 -11.46
CA THR A 11 -1.85 -22.98 -10.25
C THR A 11 -0.71 -22.09 -9.77
N PHE A 12 0.07 -21.47 -10.65
CA PHE A 12 1.06 -20.47 -10.25
C PHE A 12 0.43 -19.19 -9.69
N MET A 13 -0.71 -18.73 -10.23
CA MET A 13 -1.47 -17.62 -9.64
C MET A 13 -2.09 -17.96 -8.27
N LEU A 14 -2.31 -19.23 -7.96
CA LEU A 14 -2.82 -19.70 -6.66
C LEU A 14 -1.71 -20.06 -5.65
N ILE A 15 -0.46 -20.23 -6.10
CA ILE A 15 0.68 -20.59 -5.24
C ILE A 15 1.40 -19.37 -4.63
N SER A 16 1.13 -18.14 -5.07
CA SER A 16 1.63 -16.94 -4.34
C SER A 16 0.67 -16.43 -3.26
N CYS A 17 -0.17 -17.30 -2.71
CA CYS A 17 -0.92 -17.07 -1.46
C CYS A 17 -0.06 -17.28 -0.20
N SER A 18 1.27 -17.18 -0.28
CA SER A 18 2.07 -16.76 0.86
C SER A 18 2.18 -15.24 0.83
N GLY A 19 1.08 -14.56 1.19
CA GLY A 19 1.09 -13.13 1.43
C GLY A 19 1.95 -12.84 2.66
N GLY A 20 3.24 -12.59 2.43
CA GLY A 20 4.15 -12.18 3.49
C GLY A 20 3.63 -10.89 4.11
N TYR A 21 3.43 -10.89 5.41
CA TYR A 21 3.10 -9.68 6.16
C TYR A 21 4.39 -8.90 6.40
N LEU A 22 4.44 -7.65 5.92
CA LEU A 22 5.63 -6.80 5.97
C LEU A 22 5.62 -5.85 7.19
N GLY A 23 4.43 -5.52 7.72
CA GLY A 23 4.31 -4.80 8.99
C GLY A 23 2.99 -4.06 9.19
N LYS A 24 2.74 -3.66 10.45
CA LYS A 24 1.68 -2.72 10.83
C LYS A 24 2.27 -1.38 11.16
N TYR A 25 1.55 -0.33 10.77
CA TYR A 25 1.89 1.04 11.06
C TYR A 25 0.68 1.72 11.72
N SER A 26 0.89 2.52 12.77
CA SER A 26 -0.15 3.44 13.25
C SER A 26 -0.18 4.67 12.33
N VAL A 27 -1.38 5.10 11.97
CA VAL A 27 -1.59 6.28 11.13
C VAL A 27 -2.19 7.40 11.97
N ASP A 28 -1.40 8.44 12.24
CA ASP A 28 -1.81 9.54 13.12
C ASP A 28 -2.69 10.55 12.37
N TYR A 29 -2.27 10.93 11.15
CA TYR A 29 -2.96 11.90 10.30
C TYR A 29 -2.70 11.62 8.82
N ILE A 30 -3.59 12.13 7.95
CA ILE A 30 -3.40 12.24 6.51
C ILE A 30 -3.48 13.72 6.15
N LYS A 31 -2.49 14.21 5.41
CA LYS A 31 -2.42 15.55 4.85
C LYS A 31 -2.47 15.48 3.33
N LEU A 32 -3.46 16.11 2.71
CA LEU A 32 -3.56 16.20 1.26
C LEU A 32 -2.75 17.39 0.74
N SER A 33 -2.40 17.34 -0.54
CA SER A 33 -1.61 18.37 -1.23
C SER A 33 -2.29 19.74 -1.28
N ASP A 34 -3.62 19.81 -1.10
CA ASP A 34 -4.38 21.06 -0.98
C ASP A 34 -4.31 21.68 0.43
N GLY A 35 -3.60 21.03 1.37
CA GLY A 35 -3.44 21.46 2.75
C GLY A 35 -4.49 20.90 3.71
N THR A 36 -5.46 20.12 3.22
CA THR A 36 -6.46 19.45 4.07
C THR A 36 -5.77 18.43 4.97
N GLU A 37 -6.03 18.48 6.28
CA GLU A 37 -5.53 17.51 7.25
C GLU A 37 -6.71 16.80 7.92
N ALA A 38 -6.66 15.46 7.97
CA ALA A 38 -7.58 14.62 8.69
C ALA A 38 -6.81 13.80 9.73
N ALA A 39 -7.23 13.86 11.00
CA ALA A 39 -6.77 12.91 12.01
C ALA A 39 -7.51 11.58 11.79
N VAL A 40 -6.78 10.49 11.62
CA VAL A 40 -7.37 9.20 11.20
C VAL A 40 -7.29 8.15 12.30
N ASN A 41 -6.47 8.36 13.34
CA ASN A 41 -6.22 7.42 14.45
C ASN A 41 -6.37 5.93 14.05
N GLY A 42 -5.73 5.58 12.95
CA GLY A 42 -5.97 4.36 12.20
C GLY A 42 -4.76 3.46 12.18
N SER A 43 -4.80 2.43 11.35
CA SER A 43 -3.63 1.62 11.07
C SER A 43 -3.51 1.24 9.61
N MET A 44 -2.28 1.15 9.13
CA MET A 44 -1.96 0.64 7.81
C MET A 44 -1.26 -0.70 7.98
N SER A 45 -1.75 -1.74 7.31
CA SER A 45 -1.14 -3.06 7.24
C SER A 45 -0.57 -3.25 5.84
N VAL A 46 0.72 -3.57 5.75
CA VAL A 46 1.41 -3.77 4.47
C VAL A 46 1.72 -5.26 4.32
N TYR A 47 1.24 -5.83 3.22
CA TYR A 47 1.52 -7.19 2.77
C TYR A 47 2.34 -7.13 1.48
N GLU A 48 2.87 -8.26 1.04
CA GLU A 48 3.59 -8.32 -0.24
C GLU A 48 2.73 -7.94 -1.45
N ASN A 49 1.42 -8.25 -1.40
CA ASN A 49 0.51 -8.08 -2.52
C ASN A 49 -0.55 -6.99 -2.33
N ARG A 50 -0.67 -6.40 -1.14
CA ARG A 50 -1.69 -5.38 -0.86
C ARG A 50 -1.35 -4.52 0.34
N ILE A 51 -1.99 -3.37 0.41
CA ILE A 51 -1.96 -2.45 1.55
C ILE A 51 -3.40 -2.25 2.01
N GLU A 52 -3.62 -2.40 3.30
CA GLU A 52 -4.93 -2.23 3.94
C GLU A 52 -4.85 -1.02 4.88
N PHE A 53 -5.83 -0.13 4.79
CA PHE A 53 -6.02 0.98 5.73
C PHE A 53 -7.25 0.71 6.59
N ASP A 54 -7.03 0.46 7.87
CA ASP A 54 -8.06 0.41 8.90
C ASP A 54 -8.24 1.81 9.48
N ASP A 55 -9.33 2.47 9.13
CA ASP A 55 -9.85 3.61 9.88
C ASP A 55 -10.87 3.08 10.90
N MET A 56 -10.71 3.45 12.18
CA MET A 56 -11.62 2.99 13.25
C MET A 56 -13.05 3.54 13.08
N ASP A 57 -13.24 4.62 12.31
CA ASP A 57 -14.52 5.32 12.23
C ASP A 57 -15.37 4.97 10.99
N THR A 58 -14.75 4.53 9.88
CA THR A 58 -15.47 4.48 8.59
C THR A 58 -15.81 3.10 8.01
N MET A 59 -15.30 1.98 8.55
CA MET A 59 -15.61 0.61 8.02
C MET A 59 -15.47 0.48 6.48
N ILE A 60 -14.61 1.26 5.84
CA ILE A 60 -14.40 1.19 4.40
C ILE A 60 -13.29 0.17 4.11
N ASP A 61 -13.55 -0.75 3.17
CA ASP A 61 -12.55 -1.66 2.60
C ASP A 61 -11.49 -0.87 1.77
N ASN A 62 -10.63 -0.11 2.43
CA ASN A 62 -9.54 0.64 1.81
C ASN A 62 -8.34 -0.27 1.53
N VAL A 63 -8.57 -1.28 0.68
CA VAL A 63 -7.53 -2.21 0.23
C VAL A 63 -7.04 -1.79 -1.13
N ALA A 64 -5.74 -1.48 -1.21
CA ALA A 64 -5.04 -1.24 -2.47
C ALA A 64 -4.18 -2.45 -2.81
N THR A 65 -4.26 -2.94 -4.06
CA THR A 65 -3.41 -4.04 -4.53
C THR A 65 -2.04 -3.51 -4.93
N ILE A 66 -0.97 -4.14 -4.46
CA ILE A 66 0.39 -3.84 -4.91
C ILE A 66 0.62 -4.58 -6.22
N ILE A 67 1.00 -3.86 -7.27
CA ILE A 67 1.34 -4.43 -8.58
C ILE A 67 2.83 -4.40 -8.86
N GLU A 68 3.58 -3.56 -8.15
CA GLU A 68 5.04 -3.46 -8.26
C GLU A 68 5.63 -2.93 -6.96
N LYS A 69 6.77 -3.50 -6.55
CA LYS A 69 7.59 -3.00 -5.45
C LYS A 69 8.97 -2.64 -5.98
N ARG A 70 9.46 -1.44 -5.64
CA ARG A 70 10.82 -0.98 -5.95
C ARG A 70 11.46 -0.46 -4.67
N GLU A 71 12.69 -0.88 -4.40
CA GLU A 71 13.44 -0.44 -3.23
C GLU A 71 14.60 0.47 -3.66
N ASN A 72 14.87 1.51 -2.86
CA ASN A 72 16.09 2.29 -2.99
C ASN A 72 16.62 2.68 -1.60
N SER A 73 17.69 3.48 -1.56
CA SER A 73 18.28 3.94 -0.30
C SER A 73 17.32 4.77 0.56
N PHE A 74 16.34 5.45 -0.05
CA PHE A 74 15.41 6.34 0.65
C PHE A 74 14.19 5.61 1.21
N GLY A 75 13.75 4.53 0.58
CA GLY A 75 12.54 3.82 0.99
C GLY A 75 12.09 2.73 0.02
N CYS A 76 10.84 2.31 0.21
CA CYS A 76 10.12 1.38 -0.66
C CYS A 76 9.02 2.12 -1.42
N TYR A 77 9.04 2.04 -2.74
CA TYR A 77 7.96 2.44 -3.63
C TYR A 77 7.05 1.25 -3.91
N PHE A 78 5.77 1.48 -3.76
CA PHE A 78 4.72 0.55 -4.15
C PHE A 78 3.87 1.20 -5.22
N THR A 79 3.83 0.59 -6.41
CA THR A 79 2.78 0.93 -7.38
C THR A 79 1.53 0.19 -6.94
N ILE A 80 0.45 0.94 -6.72
CA ILE A 80 -0.81 0.42 -6.18
C ILE A 80 -1.98 0.65 -7.12
N VAL A 81 -2.99 -0.21 -7.01
CA VAL A 81 -4.27 -0.11 -7.70
C VAL A 81 -5.39 -0.17 -6.67
N ASP A 82 -6.27 0.83 -6.65
CA ASP A 82 -7.47 0.81 -5.80
C ASP A 82 -8.56 -0.11 -6.38
N LYS A 83 -9.67 -0.27 -5.64
CA LYS A 83 -10.79 -1.12 -6.08
C LYS A 83 -11.48 -0.62 -7.36
N GLN A 84 -11.37 0.67 -7.67
CA GLN A 84 -11.92 1.30 -8.86
C GLN A 84 -10.98 1.18 -10.07
N GLY A 85 -9.79 0.63 -9.88
CA GLY A 85 -8.78 0.48 -10.92
C GLY A 85 -7.88 1.71 -11.12
N ASN A 86 -7.99 2.72 -10.26
CA ASN A 86 -7.09 3.88 -10.31
C ASN A 86 -5.71 3.48 -9.82
N LYS A 87 -4.69 4.03 -10.48
CA LYS A 87 -3.29 3.77 -10.18
C LYS A 87 -2.68 4.93 -9.42
N GLY A 88 -1.91 4.59 -8.40
CA GLY A 88 -1.10 5.54 -7.64
C GLY A 88 0.17 4.89 -7.14
N MET A 89 0.95 5.66 -6.40
CA MET A 89 2.19 5.19 -5.78
C MET A 89 2.21 5.54 -4.31
N LEU A 90 2.74 4.63 -3.49
CA LEU A 90 3.07 4.88 -2.10
C LEU A 90 4.58 4.80 -1.92
N LEU A 91 5.18 5.83 -1.33
CA LEU A 91 6.57 5.82 -0.89
C LEU A 91 6.60 5.74 0.62
N ILE A 92 7.06 4.61 1.16
CA ILE A 92 7.34 4.45 2.58
C ILE A 92 8.83 4.73 2.80
N HIS A 93 9.14 5.79 3.53
CA HIS A 93 10.52 6.19 3.79
C HIS A 93 11.17 5.30 4.86
N ASN A 94 12.49 5.09 4.74
CA ASN A 94 13.26 4.28 5.70
C ASN A 94 13.59 5.03 7.01
N TYR A 95 13.68 6.37 6.96
CA TYR A 95 14.32 7.17 8.00
C TYR A 95 13.35 8.01 8.83
N ASN A 96 12.10 8.12 8.38
CA ASN A 96 11.03 8.86 9.02
C ASN A 96 9.75 8.03 8.94
N ASP A 97 8.86 8.21 9.92
CA ASP A 97 7.55 7.58 9.96
C ASP A 97 6.61 8.18 8.89
N GLU A 98 7.10 8.63 7.74
CA GLU A 98 6.31 9.35 6.73
C GLU A 98 6.09 8.48 5.49
N VAL A 99 4.87 8.55 4.97
CA VAL A 99 4.48 7.90 3.72
C VAL A 99 3.93 8.95 2.79
N GLU A 100 4.41 8.96 1.56
CA GLU A 100 3.88 9.83 0.51
C GLU A 100 2.93 9.03 -0.38
N LEU A 101 1.74 9.59 -0.59
CA LEU A 101 0.83 9.18 -1.65
C LEU A 101 1.13 10.05 -2.87
N MET A 102 1.46 9.41 -3.98
CA MET A 102 1.85 10.06 -5.22
C MET A 102 0.98 9.61 -6.39
N ASP A 103 0.85 10.47 -7.39
CA ASP A 103 0.32 10.07 -8.69
C ASP A 103 1.36 9.28 -9.51
N MET A 104 0.96 8.80 -10.69
CA MET A 104 1.83 8.05 -11.60
C MET A 104 2.95 8.89 -12.23
N ASN A 105 2.97 10.21 -12.03
CA ASN A 105 4.03 11.13 -12.44
C ASN A 105 5.00 11.47 -11.30
N TYR A 106 4.95 10.73 -10.19
CA TYR A 106 5.77 10.98 -8.99
C TYR A 106 5.49 12.35 -8.35
N LYS A 107 4.30 12.93 -8.54
CA LYS A 107 3.87 14.12 -7.81
C LYS A 107 3.19 13.68 -6.53
N THR A 108 3.69 14.15 -5.39
CA THR A 108 3.06 13.94 -4.08
C THR A 108 1.70 14.64 -4.04
N ILE A 109 0.65 13.85 -3.82
CA ILE A 109 -0.74 14.30 -3.70
C ILE A 109 -1.25 14.27 -2.27
N GLY A 110 -0.53 13.58 -1.38
CA GLY A 110 -0.73 13.63 0.06
C GLY A 110 0.43 12.96 0.80
N THR A 111 0.51 13.20 2.10
CA THR A 111 1.43 12.54 3.01
C THR A 111 0.68 12.08 4.25
N PHE A 112 1.13 10.99 4.85
CA PHE A 112 0.61 10.56 6.14
C PHE A 112 1.70 9.97 6.98
N ARG A 113 1.56 10.11 8.29
CA ARG A 113 2.51 9.50 9.21
C ARG A 113 2.13 8.05 9.42
N ALA A 114 3.02 7.11 9.13
CA ALA A 114 2.89 5.69 9.39
C ALA A 114 4.04 5.21 10.29
N LYS A 115 3.80 5.14 11.61
CA LYS A 115 4.82 4.68 12.56
C LYS A 115 4.75 3.17 12.72
N LYS A 116 5.85 2.47 12.40
CA LYS A 116 5.91 1.01 12.49
C LYS A 116 5.68 0.57 13.94
N LYS A 117 4.69 -0.31 14.16
CA LYS A 117 4.49 -0.96 15.46
C LYS A 117 5.51 -2.10 15.59
N ILE A 118 6.52 -1.91 16.44
CA ILE A 118 7.45 -2.97 16.83
C ILE A 118 6.78 -3.72 17.99
N TRP A 119 6.54 -5.01 17.82
CA TRP A 119 6.07 -5.93 18.88
C TRP A 119 7.25 -6.74 19.38
#